data_AF-X1KMM2-F1
#
_entry.id   AF-X1KMM2-F1
#
_cell.length_a   1.000
_cell.length_b   1.000
_cell.length_c   1.000
_cell.angle_alpha   90.00
_cell.angle_beta   90.00
_cell.angle_gamma   90.00
#
_symmetry.space_group_name_H-M   'P 1'
#
loop_
_entity.id
_entity.type
_entity.pdbx_description
1 polymer ?
#
loop_
_entity_poly.entity_id
_entity_poly.type
_entity_poly.pdbx_seq_one_letter_code
_entity_poly.pdbx_strand_id
1 'polypeptide(L)'
;MKVKAITMPKEKAEQEWKAYLALLKTRKESYLKELKDSYYHMKKGRKILDIYEVFKATGVNESEEPKLAIIPADSKTAYFEKRNPGAGVFTDDPWKRWNRRTVRLPDNTFPEWTKEGQYDWQIMDERLKTTVPIIPAPFMPGGKLGNYYLLYEVDRWELVPPRDPILLKRISKNIFAVLACWRLTKLERAVIYGR
;
A
#
# COMPACT_ATOMS: atom_id res chain seq x y z
N MET A 1 -11.08 -7.66 4.11
CA MET A 1 -9.62 -7.91 4.08
C MET A 1 -9.01 -8.11 5.48
N LYS A 2 -8.28 -9.21 5.72
CA LYS A 2 -7.46 -9.43 6.93
C LYS A 2 -5.98 -9.34 6.56
N VAL A 3 -5.28 -8.31 7.03
CA VAL A 3 -3.83 -8.12 6.79
C VAL A 3 -3.04 -8.38 8.08
N LYS A 4 -1.87 -9.00 7.95
CA LYS A 4 -0.94 -9.21 9.06
C LYS A 4 -0.41 -7.86 9.52
N ALA A 5 -0.73 -7.49 10.76
CA ALA A 5 -0.34 -6.22 11.34
C ALA A 5 0.66 -6.42 12.47
N ILE A 6 1.65 -5.53 12.54
CA ILE A 6 2.55 -5.40 13.67
C ILE A 6 1.82 -4.60 14.75
N THR A 7 1.67 -5.19 15.94
CA THR A 7 0.99 -4.57 17.08
C THR A 7 1.86 -4.64 18.32
N MET A 8 1.79 -3.60 19.14
CA MET A 8 2.48 -3.50 20.42
C MET A 8 1.53 -2.83 21.44
N PRO A 9 1.63 -3.17 22.75
CA PRO A 9 0.91 -2.43 23.79
C PRO A 9 1.23 -0.93 23.74
N LYS A 10 0.21 -0.08 23.94
CA LYS A 10 0.35 1.38 23.83
C LYS A 10 1.41 1.95 24.77
N GLU A 11 1.48 1.43 25.99
CA GLU A 11 2.43 1.87 27.02
C GLU A 11 3.88 1.61 26.60
N LYS A 12 4.17 0.41 26.09
CA LYS A 12 5.49 0.07 25.55
C LYS A 12 5.84 0.93 24.33
N ALA A 13 4.87 1.13 23.43
CA ALA A 13 5.08 1.99 22.26
C ALA A 13 5.37 3.45 22.64
N GLU A 14 4.79 3.95 23.74
CA GLU A 14 5.08 5.30 24.23
C GLU A 14 6.49 5.41 24.83
N GLN A 15 6.93 4.40 25.60
CA GLN A 15 8.28 4.35 26.17
C GLN A 15 9.34 4.33 25.05
N GLU A 16 9.19 3.44 24.07
CA GLU A 16 10.06 3.38 22.90
C GLU A 16 10.05 4.71 22.13
N TRP A 17 8.88 5.29 21.87
CA TRP A 17 8.77 6.57 21.19
C TRP A 17 9.57 7.69 21.91
N LYS A 18 9.53 7.75 23.25
CA LYS A 18 10.34 8.70 24.04
C LYS A 18 11.83 8.42 23.94
N ALA A 19 12.24 7.15 23.95
CA ALA A 19 13.63 6.76 23.75
C ALA A 19 14.17 7.21 22.38
N TYR A 20 13.42 6.95 21.30
CA TYR A 20 13.80 7.39 19.95
C TYR A 20 13.79 8.92 19.80
N LEU A 21 12.88 9.63 20.49
CA LEU A 21 12.90 11.09 20.54
C LEU A 21 14.18 11.64 21.18
N ALA A 22 14.64 11.05 22.28
CA ALA A 22 15.89 11.44 22.93
C ALA A 22 17.11 11.12 22.04
N LEU A 23 17.12 9.92 21.44
CA LEU A 23 18.20 9.48 20.56
C LEU A 23 18.34 10.36 19.31
N LEU A 24 17.24 10.85 18.75
CA LEU A 24 17.25 11.74 17.59
C LEU A 24 17.82 13.14 17.87
N LYS A 25 18.05 13.50 19.14
CA LYS A 25 18.76 14.74 19.49
C LYS A 25 20.26 14.62 19.22
N THR A 26 20.82 13.43 19.40
CA THR A 26 22.26 13.17 19.26
C THR A 26 22.60 12.53 17.92
N ARG A 27 21.71 11.70 17.37
CA ARG A 27 21.90 11.04 16.07
C ARG A 27 20.78 11.38 15.08
N LYS A 28 21.09 11.38 13.79
CA LYS A 28 20.18 11.87 12.73
C LYS A 28 19.96 10.86 11.60
N GLU A 29 20.20 9.58 11.84
CA GLU A 29 19.98 8.54 10.83
C GLU A 29 18.49 8.41 10.47
N SER A 30 18.21 8.14 9.19
CA SER A 30 16.84 8.07 8.67
C SER A 30 16.01 6.97 9.33
N TYR A 31 16.62 5.81 9.60
CA TYR A 31 15.92 4.67 10.21
C TYR A 31 15.41 4.99 11.62
N LEU A 32 16.12 5.84 12.38
CA LEU A 32 15.67 6.29 13.70
C LEU A 32 14.40 7.14 13.61
N LYS A 33 14.30 7.98 12.57
CA LYS A 33 13.09 8.76 12.30
C LYS A 33 11.93 7.86 11.91
N GLU A 34 12.16 6.85 11.06
CA GLU A 34 11.15 5.88 10.66
C GLU A 34 10.64 5.05 11.86
N LEU A 35 11.53 4.62 12.75
CA LEU A 35 11.18 3.92 13.99
C LEU A 35 10.40 4.83 14.93
N LYS A 36 10.85 6.07 15.16
CA LYS A 36 10.09 7.06 15.94
C LYS A 36 8.67 7.22 15.39
N ASP A 37 8.53 7.41 14.08
CA ASP A 37 7.22 7.64 13.45
C ASP A 37 6.32 6.38 13.53
N SER A 38 6.92 5.19 13.43
CA SER A 38 6.22 3.92 13.65
C SER A 38 5.68 3.81 15.08
N TYR A 39 6.53 4.03 16.09
CA TYR A 39 6.11 4.02 17.49
C TYR A 39 5.11 5.12 17.82
N TYR A 40 5.22 6.30 17.19
CA TYR A 40 4.24 7.37 17.32
C TYR A 40 2.84 6.92 16.89
N HIS A 41 2.74 6.15 15.81
CA HIS A 41 1.46 5.60 15.36
C HIS A 41 0.98 4.45 16.26
N MET A 42 1.88 3.56 16.70
CA MET A 42 1.54 2.48 17.63
C MET A 42 1.02 2.99 18.98
N LYS A 43 1.63 4.03 19.58
CA LYS A 43 1.13 4.63 20.82
C LYS A 43 -0.27 5.24 20.67
N LYS A 44 -0.65 5.70 19.47
CA LYS A 44 -2.01 6.13 19.15
C LYS A 44 -2.99 4.96 18.96
N GLY A 45 -2.54 3.72 19.17
CA GLY A 45 -3.33 2.50 18.97
C GLY A 45 -3.47 2.10 17.51
N ARG A 46 -2.67 2.66 16.60
CA ARG A 46 -2.74 2.30 15.18
C ARG A 46 -1.93 1.05 14.90
N LYS A 47 -2.43 0.27 13.96
CA LYS A 47 -1.74 -0.92 13.43
C LYS A 47 -0.68 -0.48 12.42
N ILE A 48 0.45 -1.16 12.43
CA ILE A 48 1.51 -0.96 11.43
C ILE A 48 1.51 -2.15 10.47
N LEU A 49 1.67 -1.89 9.19
CA LEU A 49 1.79 -2.90 8.13
C LEU A 49 3.18 -2.83 7.53
N ASP A 50 3.76 -4.02 7.30
CA ASP A 50 4.85 -4.19 6.34
C ASP A 50 4.23 -4.63 5.02
N ILE A 51 4.25 -3.77 4.00
CA ILE A 51 3.54 -4.04 2.75
C ILE A 51 4.20 -5.20 1.99
N TYR A 52 5.51 -5.42 2.16
CA TYR A 52 6.19 -6.51 1.47
C TYR A 52 5.68 -7.87 1.98
N GLU A 53 5.58 -8.02 3.30
CA GLU A 53 4.99 -9.19 3.94
C GLU A 53 3.51 -9.35 3.60
N VAL A 54 2.76 -8.24 3.53
CA VAL A 54 1.33 -8.28 3.16
C VAL A 54 1.13 -8.80 1.73
N PHE A 55 1.90 -8.29 0.76
CA PHE A 55 1.79 -8.76 -0.63
C PHE A 55 2.27 -10.21 -0.78
N LYS A 56 3.39 -10.57 -0.14
CA LYS A 56 3.91 -11.93 -0.14
C LYS A 56 2.93 -12.93 0.46
N ALA A 57 2.24 -12.56 1.54
CA ALA A 57 1.25 -13.43 2.18
C ALA A 57 -0.06 -13.55 1.38
N THR A 58 -0.45 -12.50 0.63
CA THR A 58 -1.71 -12.51 -0.12
C THR A 58 -1.56 -13.17 -1.49
N GLY A 59 -0.39 -12.99 -2.13
CA GLY A 59 -0.07 -13.60 -3.41
C GLY A 59 -0.91 -13.07 -4.57
N VAL A 60 -1.07 -13.92 -5.59
CA VAL A 60 -1.76 -13.63 -6.85
C VAL A 60 -3.10 -14.35 -6.95
N ASN A 61 -3.96 -13.94 -7.89
CA ASN A 61 -5.20 -14.61 -8.28
C ASN A 61 -4.95 -15.70 -9.34
N GLU A 62 -6.00 -16.36 -9.80
CA GLU A 62 -5.93 -17.42 -10.83
C GLU A 62 -5.40 -16.94 -12.18
N SER A 63 -5.45 -15.63 -12.44
CA SER A 63 -4.91 -14.98 -13.64
C SER A 63 -3.49 -14.44 -13.43
N GLU A 64 -2.81 -14.82 -12.34
CA GLU A 64 -1.48 -14.34 -11.99
C GLU A 64 -1.41 -12.82 -11.85
N GLU A 65 -2.42 -12.23 -11.25
CA GLU A 65 -2.48 -10.81 -10.94
C GLU A 65 -2.47 -10.60 -9.41
N PRO A 66 -1.86 -9.54 -8.88
CA PRO A 66 -1.91 -9.28 -7.45
C PRO A 66 -3.36 -9.14 -6.95
N LYS A 67 -3.71 -9.85 -5.88
CA LYS A 67 -5.05 -9.73 -5.24
C LYS A 67 -5.28 -8.38 -4.57
N LEU A 68 -4.21 -7.63 -4.31
CA LEU A 68 -4.26 -6.32 -3.65
C LEU A 68 -3.69 -5.25 -4.57
N ALA A 69 -4.13 -4.01 -4.36
CA ALA A 69 -3.50 -2.84 -4.96
C ALA A 69 -3.17 -1.81 -3.87
N ILE A 70 -2.06 -1.09 -4.06
CA ILE A 70 -1.65 0.03 -3.22
C ILE A 70 -1.30 1.26 -4.06
N ILE A 71 -1.91 2.40 -3.75
CA ILE A 71 -1.77 3.62 -4.57
C ILE A 71 -1.97 4.89 -3.72
N PRO A 72 -1.42 6.05 -4.10
CA PRO A 72 -1.76 7.31 -3.42
C PRO A 72 -3.27 7.59 -3.43
N ALA A 73 -3.76 8.18 -2.34
CA ALA A 73 -5.19 8.40 -2.12
C ALA A 73 -5.85 9.44 -3.04
N ASP A 74 -5.07 10.29 -3.71
CA ASP A 74 -5.51 11.28 -4.70
C ASP A 74 -5.50 10.75 -6.14
N SER A 75 -5.09 9.50 -6.36
CA SER A 75 -5.04 8.90 -7.69
C SER A 75 -6.43 8.51 -8.21
N LYS A 76 -6.61 8.52 -9.53
CA LYS A 76 -7.85 8.06 -10.18
C LYS A 76 -7.77 6.59 -10.60
N THR A 77 -6.60 6.20 -11.10
CA THR A 77 -6.30 4.87 -11.61
C THR A 77 -5.06 4.34 -10.90
N ALA A 78 -5.07 3.07 -10.53
CA ALA A 78 -3.88 2.36 -10.09
C ALA A 78 -3.38 1.50 -11.25
N TYR A 79 -2.10 1.65 -11.59
CA TYR A 79 -1.41 0.78 -12.52
C TYR A 79 -0.49 -0.14 -11.75
N PHE A 80 -0.38 -1.39 -12.21
CA PHE A 80 0.61 -2.33 -11.73
C PHE A 80 1.45 -2.85 -12.89
N GLU A 81 2.77 -2.74 -12.75
CA GLU A 81 3.74 -3.27 -13.70
C GLU A 81 4.40 -4.52 -13.10
N LYS A 82 4.20 -5.69 -13.73
CA LYS A 82 4.89 -6.94 -13.37
C LYS A 82 6.36 -6.80 -13.73
N ARG A 83 7.26 -7.27 -12.86
CA ARG A 83 8.72 -7.27 -13.10
C ARG A 83 9.36 -8.59 -12.71
N ASN A 84 10.36 -9.01 -13.45
CA ASN A 84 11.15 -10.19 -13.10
C ASN A 84 12.26 -9.84 -12.10
N PRO A 85 12.60 -10.76 -11.17
CA PRO A 85 12.01 -12.09 -10.93
C PRO A 85 10.96 -12.06 -9.80
N GLY A 86 9.68 -11.79 -10.10
CA GLY A 86 8.65 -11.73 -9.06
C GLY A 86 8.52 -10.39 -8.33
N ALA A 87 9.06 -9.32 -8.90
CA ALA A 87 8.89 -7.95 -8.44
C ALA A 87 7.63 -7.30 -9.04
N GLY A 88 7.31 -6.11 -8.57
CA GLY A 88 6.18 -5.36 -9.11
C GLY A 88 6.22 -3.89 -8.71
N VAL A 89 5.58 -3.04 -9.52
CA VAL A 89 5.56 -1.60 -9.29
C VAL A 89 4.14 -1.07 -9.40
N PHE A 90 3.63 -0.49 -8.32
CA PHE A 90 2.39 0.28 -8.35
C PHE A 90 2.68 1.76 -8.61
N THR A 91 1.98 2.33 -9.60
CA THR A 91 2.11 3.74 -9.98
C THR A 91 0.75 4.32 -10.39
N ASP A 92 0.59 5.63 -10.21
CA ASP A 92 -0.56 6.38 -10.69
C ASP A 92 -0.31 7.03 -12.06
N ASP A 93 0.92 6.91 -12.56
CA ASP A 93 1.35 7.35 -13.87
C ASP A 93 2.33 6.31 -14.47
N PRO A 94 1.93 5.56 -15.51
CA PRO A 94 2.78 4.52 -16.10
C PRO A 94 4.00 5.10 -16.82
N TRP A 95 3.98 6.39 -17.16
CA TRP A 95 5.07 7.07 -17.86
C TRP A 95 6.10 7.68 -16.90
N LYS A 96 5.75 7.84 -15.61
CA LYS A 96 6.64 8.41 -14.57
C LYS A 96 7.07 7.37 -13.53
N ARG A 97 7.80 6.34 -14.00
CA ARG A 97 8.27 5.17 -13.22
C ARG A 97 9.19 5.47 -12.02
N TRP A 98 9.66 6.72 -11.88
CA TRP A 98 10.65 7.14 -10.87
C TRP A 98 10.15 8.25 -9.93
N ASN A 99 8.89 8.16 -9.48
CA ASN A 99 8.33 9.10 -8.51
C ASN A 99 8.34 8.51 -7.07
N ARG A 100 8.46 9.38 -6.05
CA ARG A 100 8.24 9.04 -4.63
C ARG A 100 6.84 8.47 -4.37
N ARG A 101 5.88 8.75 -5.24
CA ARG A 101 4.50 8.23 -5.18
C ARG A 101 4.40 6.73 -5.47
N THR A 102 5.37 6.19 -6.21
CA THR A 102 5.47 4.78 -6.58
C THR A 102 5.68 3.88 -5.36
N VAL A 103 5.02 2.73 -5.35
CA VAL A 103 5.30 1.63 -4.40
C VAL A 103 5.96 0.50 -5.18
N ARG A 104 7.18 0.12 -4.77
CA ARG A 104 7.95 -0.95 -5.39
C ARG A 104 7.95 -2.14 -4.47
N LEU A 105 7.56 -3.28 -4.99
CA LEU A 105 7.69 -4.56 -4.33
C LEU A 105 9.03 -5.18 -4.72
N PRO A 106 9.78 -5.72 -3.75
CA PRO A 106 11.08 -6.31 -4.01
C PRO A 106 10.95 -7.58 -4.84
N ASP A 107 12.07 -8.05 -5.38
CA ASP A 107 12.18 -9.33 -6.06
C ASP A 107 11.66 -10.47 -5.17
N ASN A 108 11.12 -11.51 -5.81
CA ASN A 108 10.51 -12.66 -5.13
C ASN A 108 9.31 -12.32 -4.23
N THR A 109 8.63 -11.19 -4.45
CA THR A 109 7.33 -10.94 -3.81
C THR A 109 6.26 -11.86 -4.40
N PHE A 110 6.31 -12.10 -5.71
CA PHE A 110 5.43 -13.01 -6.45
C PHE A 110 6.28 -13.99 -7.27
N PRO A 111 6.74 -15.10 -6.68
CA PRO A 111 7.67 -16.01 -7.36
C PRO A 111 7.10 -16.73 -8.60
N GLU A 112 5.80 -16.57 -8.86
CA GLU A 112 5.01 -17.36 -9.82
C GLU A 112 4.65 -16.59 -11.10
N TRP A 113 5.40 -15.54 -11.49
CA TRP A 113 5.12 -14.90 -12.79
C TRP A 113 5.38 -15.88 -13.94
N THR A 114 4.34 -16.24 -14.69
CA THR A 114 4.51 -17.00 -15.93
C THR A 114 5.18 -16.14 -16.99
N LYS A 115 6.21 -16.70 -17.62
CA LYS A 115 6.92 -16.10 -18.75
C LYS A 115 6.20 -16.47 -20.04
N GLU A 116 5.97 -15.49 -20.91
CA GLU A 116 5.30 -15.66 -22.20
C GLU A 116 6.28 -16.10 -23.30
N GLY A 117 7.59 -16.08 -23.02
CA GLY A 117 8.62 -16.47 -23.97
C GLY A 117 9.97 -16.78 -23.31
N GLN A 118 11.01 -16.91 -24.16
CA GLN A 118 12.34 -17.34 -23.73
C GLN A 118 13.09 -16.26 -22.92
N TYR A 119 12.67 -15.00 -23.03
CA TYR A 119 13.38 -13.87 -22.43
C TYR A 119 12.64 -13.26 -21.23
N ASP A 120 13.41 -12.80 -20.24
CA ASP A 120 12.92 -12.23 -18.97
C ASP A 120 12.12 -10.93 -19.10
N TRP A 121 12.02 -10.32 -20.29
CA TRP A 121 11.22 -9.12 -20.52
C TRP A 121 9.84 -9.41 -21.13
N GLN A 122 9.54 -10.68 -21.45
CA GLN A 122 8.26 -11.11 -22.04
C GLN A 122 7.32 -11.65 -20.96
N ILE A 123 6.84 -10.77 -20.08
CA ILE A 123 5.87 -11.12 -19.03
C ILE A 123 4.45 -10.90 -19.58
N MET A 124 3.56 -11.88 -19.43
CA MET A 124 2.14 -11.77 -19.80
C MET A 124 1.46 -10.64 -19.02
N ASP A 125 0.65 -9.82 -19.71
CA ASP A 125 -0.12 -8.73 -19.12
C ASP A 125 0.75 -7.84 -18.23
N GLU A 126 1.87 -7.35 -18.79
CA GLU A 126 2.87 -6.55 -18.08
C GLU A 126 2.23 -5.39 -17.29
N ARG A 127 1.13 -4.81 -17.81
CA ARG A 127 0.48 -3.63 -17.26
C ARG A 127 -0.99 -3.87 -16.94
N LEU A 128 -1.28 -3.98 -15.66
CA LEU A 128 -2.62 -4.07 -15.14
C LEU A 128 -3.13 -2.69 -14.71
N LYS A 129 -4.44 -2.46 -14.74
CA LYS A 129 -5.05 -1.22 -14.25
C LYS A 129 -6.35 -1.47 -13.49
N THR A 130 -6.61 -0.68 -12.46
CA THR A 130 -7.88 -0.74 -11.72
C THR A 130 -8.27 0.64 -11.17
N THR A 131 -9.51 0.77 -10.74
CA THR A 131 -10.09 2.02 -10.23
C THR A 131 -9.77 2.21 -8.75
N VAL A 132 -9.45 3.44 -8.35
CA VAL A 132 -9.13 3.78 -6.96
C VAL A 132 -10.41 4.04 -6.15
N PRO A 133 -10.55 3.49 -4.92
CA PRO A 133 -11.73 3.71 -4.09
C PRO A 133 -11.84 5.16 -3.63
N ILE A 134 -13.08 5.62 -3.39
CA ILE A 134 -13.35 6.91 -2.76
C ILE A 134 -13.16 6.80 -1.25
N ILE A 135 -12.66 7.87 -0.63
CA ILE A 135 -12.58 8.01 0.82
C ILE A 135 -13.86 8.68 1.34
N PRO A 136 -14.66 8.00 2.17
CA PRO A 136 -15.86 8.57 2.78
C PRO A 136 -15.51 9.76 3.68
N ALA A 137 -16.44 10.71 3.81
CA ALA A 137 -16.24 11.92 4.62
C ALA A 137 -15.74 11.66 6.06
N PRO A 138 -16.23 10.65 6.81
CA PRO A 138 -15.74 10.37 8.17
C PRO A 138 -14.27 9.95 8.25
N PHE A 139 -13.71 9.42 7.16
CA PHE A 139 -12.33 8.96 7.09
C PHE A 139 -11.41 9.92 6.34
N MET A 140 -11.94 11.06 5.91
CA MET A 140 -11.19 12.07 5.17
C MET A 140 -10.08 12.66 6.06
N PRO A 141 -8.80 12.54 5.68
CA PRO A 141 -7.71 13.08 6.48
C PRO A 141 -7.62 14.60 6.32
N GLY A 142 -7.30 15.32 7.40
CA GLY A 142 -7.16 16.80 7.41
C GLY A 142 -5.93 17.37 6.69
N GLY A 143 -5.38 16.72 5.66
CA GLY A 143 -4.21 17.19 4.90
C GLY A 143 -4.18 16.72 3.45
N LYS A 144 -3.13 17.05 2.70
CA LYS A 144 -3.01 16.68 1.27
C LYS A 144 -3.12 15.16 1.06
N LEU A 145 -4.07 14.72 0.22
CA LEU A 145 -4.36 13.31 -0.05
C LEU A 145 -3.15 12.53 -0.60
N GLY A 146 -2.28 13.15 -1.40
CA GLY A 146 -1.05 12.52 -1.90
C GLY A 146 -0.03 12.12 -0.83
N ASN A 147 -0.27 12.46 0.44
CA ASN A 147 0.53 12.00 1.58
C ASN A 147 -0.01 10.70 2.22
N TYR A 148 -1.09 10.15 1.67
CA TYR A 148 -1.78 8.95 2.13
C TYR A 148 -1.91 7.95 0.98
N TYR A 149 -2.10 6.70 1.33
CA TYR A 149 -2.22 5.60 0.38
C TYR A 149 -3.48 4.79 0.67
N LEU A 150 -4.03 4.18 -0.36
CA LEU A 150 -5.14 3.25 -0.26
C LEU A 150 -4.61 1.85 -0.57
N LEU A 151 -4.84 0.93 0.35
CA LEU A 151 -4.65 -0.51 0.14
C LEU A 151 -6.04 -1.16 0.05
N TYR A 152 -6.32 -1.89 -1.01
CA TYR A 152 -7.63 -2.49 -1.23
C TYR A 152 -7.53 -3.80 -1.99
N GLU A 153 -8.59 -4.60 -1.89
CA GLU A 153 -8.72 -5.88 -2.59
C GLU A 153 -9.22 -5.67 -4.01
N VAL A 154 -8.55 -6.32 -4.96
CA VAL A 154 -8.83 -6.25 -6.39
C VAL A 154 -9.39 -7.61 -6.80
N ASP A 155 -10.70 -7.66 -7.05
CA ASP A 155 -11.35 -8.87 -7.56
C ASP A 155 -10.87 -9.18 -8.98
N ARG A 156 -10.79 -8.15 -9.82
CA ARG A 156 -10.32 -8.18 -11.21
C ARG A 156 -9.60 -6.88 -11.53
N TRP A 157 -8.53 -6.97 -12.32
CA TRP A 157 -7.79 -5.81 -12.81
C TRP A 157 -8.50 -5.11 -13.98
N GLU A 158 -9.73 -4.67 -13.69
CA GLU A 158 -10.62 -3.93 -14.57
C GLU A 158 -11.07 -2.63 -13.88
N LEU A 159 -11.78 -1.77 -14.61
CA LEU A 159 -12.33 -0.50 -14.10
C LEU A 159 -13.60 -0.73 -13.25
N VAL A 160 -13.53 -1.66 -12.30
CA VAL A 160 -14.63 -2.00 -11.39
C VAL A 160 -14.38 -1.42 -9.99
N PRO A 161 -15.43 -1.04 -9.24
CA PRO A 161 -15.27 -0.55 -7.87
C PRO A 161 -14.64 -1.60 -6.94
N PRO A 162 -13.53 -1.29 -6.25
CA PRO A 162 -12.80 -2.24 -5.44
C PRO A 162 -13.49 -2.57 -4.10
N ARG A 163 -12.95 -3.53 -3.34
CA ARG A 163 -13.50 -3.95 -2.04
C ARG A 163 -12.57 -3.63 -0.86
N ASP A 164 -13.19 -3.44 0.31
CA ASP A 164 -12.55 -3.31 1.61
C ASP A 164 -11.30 -2.38 1.67
N PRO A 165 -11.42 -1.10 1.26
CA PRO A 165 -10.31 -0.16 1.30
C PRO A 165 -9.81 0.15 2.72
N ILE A 166 -8.48 0.29 2.81
CA ILE A 166 -7.75 0.72 3.98
C ILE A 166 -6.98 2.00 3.65
N LEU A 167 -7.20 3.05 4.43
CA LEU A 167 -6.40 4.27 4.38
C LEU A 167 -5.12 4.09 5.19
N LEU A 168 -4.00 4.35 4.54
CA LEU A 168 -2.66 4.19 5.06
C LEU A 168 -1.89 5.51 5.09
N LYS A 169 -1.02 5.65 6.09
CA LYS A 169 0.02 6.67 6.14
C LYS A 169 1.38 6.03 5.91
N ARG A 170 2.08 6.43 4.86
CA ARG A 170 3.44 5.97 4.58
C ARG A 170 4.42 6.51 5.63
N ILE A 171 5.23 5.62 6.21
CA ILE A 171 6.30 5.95 7.15
C ILE A 171 7.66 5.76 6.48
N SER A 172 7.87 4.59 5.87
CA SER A 172 9.07 4.26 5.12
C SER A 172 8.73 3.66 3.75
N LYS A 173 9.68 2.96 3.10
CA LYS A 173 9.43 2.31 1.81
C LYS A 173 8.34 1.23 1.91
N ASN A 174 8.39 0.39 2.95
CA ASN A 174 7.52 -0.75 3.19
C ASN A 174 6.67 -0.62 4.46
N ILE A 175 6.94 0.34 5.34
CA ILE A 175 6.19 0.49 6.60
C ILE A 175 5.09 1.56 6.46
N PHE A 176 3.86 1.18 6.79
CA PHE A 176 2.69 2.03 6.73
C PHE A 176 1.83 1.90 7.99
N ALA A 177 1.27 3.00 8.46
CA ALA A 177 0.28 3.00 9.54
C ALA A 177 -1.14 2.96 9.00
N VAL A 178 -1.98 2.09 9.56
CA VAL A 178 -3.41 2.04 9.30
C VAL A 178 -4.11 3.22 9.97
N LEU A 179 -4.84 4.01 9.19
CA LEU A 179 -5.64 5.14 9.68
C LEU A 179 -7.11 4.79 9.80
N ALA A 180 -7.66 4.13 8.79
CA ALA A 180 -9.06 3.75 8.73
C ALA A 180 -9.26 2.54 7.81
N CYS A 181 -10.33 1.78 8.06
CA CYS A 181 -10.82 0.73 7.18
C CYS A 181 -12.32 0.92 7.01
N TRP A 182 -12.85 0.75 5.81
CA TRP A 182 -14.30 0.85 5.57
C TRP A 182 -14.75 -0.10 4.47
N ARG A 183 -16.07 -0.21 4.36
CA ARG A 183 -16.74 -0.89 3.26
C ARG A 183 -17.46 0.14 2.43
N LEU A 184 -17.26 0.08 1.11
CA LEU A 184 -18.00 0.95 0.19
C LEU A 184 -19.47 0.55 0.16
N THR A 185 -20.33 1.53 0.34
CA THR A 185 -21.78 1.43 0.18
C THR A 185 -22.16 1.22 -1.29
N LYS A 186 -23.40 0.77 -1.54
CA LYS A 186 -23.91 0.61 -2.91
C LYS A 186 -23.85 1.94 -3.70
N LEU A 187 -24.16 3.05 -3.04
CA LEU A 187 -24.11 4.38 -3.65
C LEU A 187 -22.67 4.77 -4.03
N GLU A 188 -21.71 4.61 -3.12
CA GLU A 188 -20.31 4.94 -3.40
C GLU A 188 -19.75 4.09 -4.55
N ARG A 189 -20.11 2.80 -4.61
CA ARG A 189 -19.75 1.93 -5.74
C ARG A 189 -20.35 2.42 -7.06
N ALA A 190 -21.62 2.82 -7.07
CA ALA A 190 -22.27 3.36 -8.26
C ALA A 190 -21.61 4.66 -8.74
N VAL A 191 -21.23 5.56 -7.81
CA VAL A 191 -20.49 6.79 -8.13
C VAL A 191 -19.12 6.47 -8.73
N ILE A 192 -18.41 5.46 -8.21
CA ILE A 192 -17.13 5.03 -8.77
C ILE A 192 -17.30 4.48 -10.19
N TYR A 193 -18.38 3.74 -10.46
CA TYR A 193 -18.66 3.17 -11.78
C TYR A 193 -18.93 4.23 -12.86
N GLY A 194 -19.53 5.37 -12.48
CA GLY A 194 -19.83 6.47 -13.40
C GLY A 194 -18.68 7.44 -13.66
N ARG A 195 -17.46 7.15 -13.18
CA ARG A 195 -16.30 8.06 -13.20
C ARG A 195 -15.29 7.70 -14.27
#